data_AF-A0A935EYW8-F1
#
_entry.id   AF-A0A935EYW8-F1
#
_cell.length_a   1.000
_cell.length_b   1.000
_cell.length_c   1.000
_cell.angle_alpha   90.00
_cell.angle_beta   90.00
_cell.angle_gamma   90.00
#
_symmetry.space_group_name_H-M   'P 1'
#
loop_
_entity.id
_entity.type
_entity.pdbx_description
1 polymer ?
#
loop_
_entity_poly.entity_id
_entity_poly.type
_entity_poly.pdbx_seq_one_letter_code
_entity_poly.pdbx_strand_id
1 'polypeptide(L)' 'MEILVVRFKVLNQGAGATKIGIGSGPVSLGLSDADAQMIPVRPVFGKVSFSKIPVRNTDPRN' A
#
# COMPACT_ATOMS: atom_id res chain seq x y z
N MET A 1 -13.97 -8.34 6.63
CA MET A 1 -14.63 -7.41 5.70
C MET A 1 -13.56 -6.51 5.13
N GLU A 2 -13.31 -6.59 3.81
CA GLU A 2 -12.40 -5.70 3.10
C GLU A 2 -13.23 -4.73 2.26
N ILE A 3 -12.92 -3.44 2.30
CA ILE A 3 -13.69 -2.41 1.57
C ILE A 3 -13.15 -2.24 0.15
N LEU A 4 -11.82 -2.33 -0.02
CA LEU A 4 -11.14 -2.14 -1.29
C LEU A 4 -9.81 -2.88 -1.30
N VAL A 5 -9.51 -3.58 -2.39
CA VAL A 5 -8.19 -4.15 -2.68
C VAL A 5 -7.58 -3.39 -3.84
N VAL A 6 -6.37 -2.85 -3.65
CA VAL A 6 -5.63 -2.13 -4.69
C VAL A 6 -4.41 -2.94 -5.11
N ARG A 7 -4.21 -3.10 -6.41
CA ARG A 7 -3.07 -3.82 -6.99
C ARG A 7 -2.11 -2.84 -7.64
N PHE A 8 -0.82 -2.95 -7.30
CA PHE A 8 0.24 -2.10 -7.85
C PHE A 8 1.38 -2.97 -8.37
N LYS A 9 2.06 -2.50 -9.40
CA LYS A 9 3.34 -3.08 -9.83
C LYS A 9 4.46 -2.27 -9.21
N VAL A 10 5.36 -2.95 -8.49
CA VAL A 10 6.63 -2.34 -8.08
C VAL A 10 7.47 -2.16 -9.34
N LEU A 11 7.65 -0.90 -9.76
CA LEU A 11 8.55 -0.55 -10.86
C LEU A 11 9.99 -0.68 -10.36
N ASN A 12 10.91 -1.03 -11.26
CA ASN A 12 12.28 -1.49 -11.02
C ASN A 12 13.12 -0.57 -10.09
N GLN A 13 12.84 -0.64 -8.80
CA GLN A 13 13.56 0.04 -7.74
C GLN A 13 14.48 -0.99 -7.07
N GLY A 14 15.68 -0.57 -6.67
CA GLY A 14 16.52 -1.38 -5.78
C GLY A 14 15.77 -1.74 -4.48
N ALA A 15 16.41 -2.47 -3.55
CA ALA A 15 15.76 -2.73 -2.26
C ALA A 15 15.34 -1.41 -1.59
N GLY A 16 14.15 -1.37 -0.98
CA GLY A 16 13.61 -0.12 -0.45
C GLY A 16 12.23 -0.27 0.21
N ALA A 17 11.68 0.85 0.64
CA ALA A 17 10.33 0.91 1.16
C ALA A 17 9.61 2.16 0.64
N THR A 18 8.32 1.99 0.35
CA THR A 18 7.46 3.10 -0.04
C THR A 18 6.28 3.18 0.92
N LYS A 19 5.82 4.41 1.17
CA LYS A 19 4.61 4.64 1.99
C LYS A 19 3.40 4.46 1.10
N ILE A 20 2.42 3.68 1.55
CA ILE A 20 1.10 3.63 0.94
C ILE A 20 0.15 4.37 1.86
N GLY A 21 -0.50 5.39 1.32
CA GLY A 21 -1.41 6.22 2.07
C GLY A 21 -2.58 6.71 1.26
N ILE A 22 -3.57 7.22 1.98
CA ILE A 22 -4.68 7.95 1.41
C ILE A 22 -4.10 9.31 1.02
N GLY A 23 -4.16 9.65 -0.28
CA GLY A 23 -3.43 10.78 -0.86
C GLY A 23 -3.78 12.13 -0.21
N SER A 24 -2.87 13.11 -0.30
CA SER A 24 -2.99 14.45 0.27
C SER A 24 -3.98 15.38 -0.45
N GLY A 25 -4.83 14.84 -1.33
CA GLY A 25 -5.99 15.58 -1.86
C GLY A 25 -7.12 15.63 -0.82
N PRO A 26 -8.20 16.40 -1.05
CA PRO A 26 -9.37 16.42 -0.18
C PRO A 26 -10.14 15.09 -0.27
N VAL A 27 -9.54 14.02 0.25
CA VAL A 27 -10.24 12.77 0.53
C VAL A 27 -10.92 12.98 1.87
N SER A 28 -12.16 13.47 1.82
CA SER A 28 -13.03 13.47 2.99
C SER A 28 -13.35 12.02 3.33
N LEU A 29 -12.59 11.43 4.27
CA LEU A 29 -12.94 10.16 4.92
C LEU A 29 -14.09 10.45 5.89
N GLY A 30 -15.27 10.71 5.34
CA GLY A 30 -16.51 10.80 6.09
C GLY A 30 -17.10 9.41 6.22
N LEU A 31 -17.04 8.83 7.42
CA LEU A 31 -17.96 7.77 7.78
C LEU A 31 -19.17 8.43 8.43
N SER A 32 -20.35 8.03 8.02
CA SER A 32 -21.60 8.48 8.59
C SER A 32 -22.37 7.26 9.08
N ASP A 33 -23.00 7.35 10.25
CA ASP A 33 -23.89 6.28 10.70
C ASP A 33 -25.25 6.34 9.98
N ALA A 34 -26.17 5.46 10.38
CA ALA A 34 -27.51 5.40 9.81
C ALA A 34 -28.31 6.71 10.05
N ASP A 35 -27.93 7.51 11.05
CA ASP A 35 -28.58 8.76 11.46
C ASP A 35 -27.84 9.99 10.91
N ALA A 36 -26.97 9.79 9.92
CA ALA A 36 -26.16 10.81 9.27
C ALA A 36 -25.17 11.55 10.20
N GLN A 37 -24.82 10.98 11.35
CA GLN A 37 -23.82 11.55 12.25
C GLN A 37 -22.41 11.25 11.73
N MET A 38 -21.58 12.29 11.68
CA MET A 38 -20.19 12.16 11.27
C MET A 38 -19.37 11.40 12.32
N ILE A 39 -18.81 10.27 11.91
CA ILE A 39 -17.93 9.45 12.74
C ILE A 39 -16.48 9.91 12.50
N PRO A 40 -15.74 10.30 13.55
CA PRO A 40 -14.34 10.66 13.41
C PRO A 40 -13.51 9.43 13.02
N VAL A 41 -12.70 9.57 11.96
CA VAL A 41 -11.82 8.51 11.47
C VAL A 41 -10.36 8.87 11.71
N ARG A 42 -9.58 7.94 12.27
CA ARG A 42 -8.12 8.03 12.36
C ARG A 42 -7.50 7.08 11.34
N PRO A 43 -7.12 7.55 10.13
CA PRO A 43 -6.51 6.68 9.15
C PRO A 43 -5.16 6.17 9.66
N VAL A 44 -4.93 4.87 9.48
CA VAL A 44 -3.62 4.22 9.73
C VAL A 44 -2.93 4.01 8.39
N PHE A 45 -1.74 4.57 8.24
CA PHE A 45 -0.97 4.46 7.01
C PHE A 45 -0.20 3.14 6.97
N GLY A 46 -0.31 2.43 5.85
CA GLY A 46 0.42 1.19 5.59
C GLY A 46 1.83 1.46 5.04
N LYS A 47 2.70 0.48 5.18
CA LYS A 47 4.03 0.47 4.56
C LYS A 47 4.18 -0.79 3.71
N VAL A 48 4.69 -0.62 2.49
CA VAL A 48 5.14 -1.75 1.68
C VAL A 48 6.66 -1.73 1.61
N SER A 49 7.26 -2.83 2.04
CA SER A 49 8.70 -3.05 2.00
C SER A 49 9.00 -4.08 0.91
N PHE A 50 10.04 -3.84 0.12
CA PHE A 50 10.45 -4.74 -0.96
C PHE A 50 11.95 -5.02 -0.85
N SER A 51 12.30 -6.29 -1.02
CA SER A 51 13.67 -6.80 -1.00
C SER A 51 14.07 -7.32 -2.38
N LYS A 52 15.35 -7.17 -2.74
CA LYS A 52 15.88 -7.81 -3.94
C LYS A 52 15.84 -9.33 -3.76
N ILE A 53 15.34 -10.04 -4.76
CA ILE A 53 15.45 -11.49 -4.83
C ILE A 53 16.85 -11.80 -5.39
N PRO A 54 17.71 -12.53 -4.66
CA PRO A 54 19.00 -12.93 -5.19
C PRO A 54 18.79 -13.87 -6.38
N VAL A 55 19.26 -13.45 -7.55
CA VAL A 55 19.32 -14.33 -8.72
C VAL A 55 20.59 -15.18 -8.56
N ARG A 56 20.44 -16.45 -8.19
CA ARG A 56 21.54 -17.40 -8.34
C ARG A 56 21.78 -17.59 -9.83
N ASN A 57 22.98 -17.25 -10.28
CA ASN A 57 23.41 -17.60 -11.62
C ASN A 57 23.62 -19.12 -11.65
N THR A 58 22.58 -19.87 -12.00
CA THR A 58 22.70 -21.28 -12.38
C THR A 58 23.16 -21.30 -13.84
N ASP A 59 24.41 -20.90 -14.10
CA ASP A 59 25.00 -21.25 -15.40
C ASP A 59 25.27 -22.75 -15.35
N PRO A 60 24.58 -23.57 -16.17
CA PRO A 60 24.81 -25.01 -16.20
C PRO A 60 26.18 -25.40 -16.78
N ARG A 61 27.03 -24.42 -17.19
CA ARG A 61 28.32 -24.64 -17.84
C ARG A 61 29.54 -24.44 -16.95
N ASN A 62 29.37 -24.27 -15.64
CA ASN A 62 30.48 -24.16 -14.68
C ASN A 62 30.47 -25.30 -13.66
#